data_AF-A0A9J7G4Z0-F1
#
_entry.id   AF-A0A9J7G4Z0-F1
#
_cell.length_a   1.000
_cell.length_b   1.000
_cell.length_c   1.000
_cell.angle_alpha   90.00
_cell.angle_beta   90.00
_cell.angle_gamma   90.00
#
_symmetry.space_group_name_H-M   'P 1'
#
loop_
_entity.id
_entity.type
_entity.pdbx_description
1 polymer ?
#
loop_
_entity_poly.entity_id
_entity_poly.type
_entity_poly.pdbx_seq_one_letter_code
_entity_poly.pdbx_strand_id
1 'polypeptide(L)'
;MEPCRSLALLAGSLGLTSSLIALSTDFWIVATGPKFSSHSGLWPTTHGIQVAGYIHVTQSFCILAALWSLVSMVFLILSYSPALSVPGRGPLVSTVMSFAAALSVIVAMAVYTSSRWSQTPSPQVQTSFAWSFYLGWVSSVLFLCAGCLSLGAHCRTHRAGYETL
;
A
#
# COMPACT_ATOMS: atom_id res chain seq x y z
N MET A 1 -22.16 -13.92 -6.58
CA MET A 1 -21.07 -13.66 -5.61
C MET A 1 -19.90 -12.91 -6.26
N GLU A 2 -19.96 -12.62 -7.55
CA GLU A 2 -18.93 -11.88 -8.27
C GLU A 2 -18.74 -10.39 -7.89
N PRO A 3 -19.76 -9.56 -7.56
CA PRO A 3 -19.52 -8.11 -7.49
C PRO A 3 -18.55 -7.71 -6.38
N CYS A 4 -18.59 -8.38 -5.21
CA CYS A 4 -17.64 -8.13 -4.13
C CYS A 4 -16.20 -8.52 -4.51
N ARG A 5 -16.03 -9.62 -5.25
CA ARG A 5 -14.71 -10.07 -5.71
C ARG A 5 -14.15 -9.15 -6.79
N SER A 6 -15.00 -8.64 -7.68
CA SER A 6 -14.59 -7.72 -8.74
C SER A 6 -14.19 -6.37 -8.14
N LEU A 7 -14.97 -5.87 -7.17
CA LEU A 7 -14.63 -4.66 -6.42
C LEU A 7 -13.34 -4.83 -5.60
N ALA A 8 -13.12 -6.00 -4.99
CA ALA A 8 -11.88 -6.29 -4.25
C ALA A 8 -10.66 -6.27 -5.18
N LEU A 9 -10.76 -6.86 -6.38
CA LEU A 9 -9.72 -6.80 -7.41
C LEU A 9 -9.45 -5.37 -7.88
N LEU A 10 -10.50 -4.59 -8.15
CA LEU A 10 -10.37 -3.19 -8.56
C LEU A 10 -9.69 -2.37 -7.47
N ALA A 11 -10.14 -2.47 -6.22
CA ALA A 11 -9.54 -1.78 -5.07
C ALA A 11 -8.07 -2.20 -4.86
N GLY A 12 -7.79 -3.50 -4.94
CA GLY A 12 -6.41 -4.01 -4.86
C GLY A 12 -5.52 -3.51 -6.00
N SER A 13 -6.06 -3.36 -7.22
CA SER A 13 -5.31 -2.89 -8.39
C SER A 13 -4.97 -1.42 -8.29
N LEU A 14 -5.94 -0.63 -7.85
CA LEU A 14 -5.75 0.79 -7.62
C LEU A 14 -4.80 1.03 -6.43
N GLY A 15 -4.90 0.21 -5.38
CA GLY A 15 -3.96 0.25 -4.25
C GLY A 15 -2.54 -0.10 -4.67
N LEU A 16 -2.35 -1.16 -5.44
CA LEU A 16 -1.03 -1.59 -5.92
C LEU A 16 -0.40 -0.55 -6.85
N THR A 17 -1.14 -0.05 -7.83
CA THR A 17 -0.67 0.99 -8.74
C THR A 17 -0.33 2.27 -7.99
N SER A 18 -1.18 2.73 -7.07
CA SER A 18 -0.90 3.88 -6.20
C SER A 18 0.36 3.66 -5.36
N SER A 19 0.55 2.46 -4.79
CA SER A 19 1.74 2.11 -4.01
C SER A 19 3.02 2.08 -4.86
N LEU A 20 2.94 1.58 -6.10
CA LEU A 20 4.07 1.55 -7.02
C LEU A 20 4.44 2.96 -7.49
N ILE A 21 3.44 3.80 -7.79
CA ILE A 21 3.65 5.21 -8.12
C ILE A 21 4.28 5.92 -6.93
N ALA A 22 3.76 5.72 -5.72
CA ALA A 22 4.36 6.29 -4.52
C ALA A 22 5.81 5.85 -4.33
N LEU A 23 6.14 4.57 -4.54
CA LEU A 23 7.50 4.05 -4.39
C LEU A 23 8.48 4.56 -5.47
N SER A 24 8.02 4.75 -6.70
CA SER A 24 8.87 5.09 -7.85
C SER A 24 9.05 6.59 -8.07
N THR A 25 8.14 7.41 -7.56
CA THR A 25 8.16 8.84 -7.82
C THR A 25 8.95 9.62 -6.77
N ASP A 26 9.69 10.62 -7.24
CA ASP A 26 10.53 11.45 -6.38
C ASP A 26 9.78 12.58 -5.67
N PHE A 27 8.45 12.52 -5.65
CA PHE A 27 7.57 13.57 -5.14
C PHE A 27 7.00 13.19 -3.77
N TRP A 28 7.87 12.81 -2.83
CA TRP A 28 7.48 12.61 -1.43
C TRP A 28 7.50 13.92 -0.65
N ILE A 29 8.52 14.74 -0.90
CA ILE A 29 8.68 16.06 -0.29
C ILE A 29 9.02 17.08 -1.37
N VAL A 30 8.39 18.25 -1.26
CA VAL A 30 8.83 19.47 -1.94
C VAL A 30 9.52 20.35 -0.91
N ALA A 31 10.80 20.62 -1.12
CA ALA A 31 11.53 21.67 -0.42
C ALA A 31 11.46 22.95 -1.24
N THR A 32 10.74 23.95 -0.75
CA THR A 32 10.56 25.23 -1.44
C THR A 32 11.49 26.27 -0.81
N GLY A 33 12.51 26.68 -1.54
CA GLY A 33 13.37 27.81 -1.20
C GLY A 33 12.92 29.09 -1.94
N PRO A 34 13.47 30.27 -1.59
CA PRO A 34 13.03 31.55 -2.13
C PRO A 34 13.22 31.73 -3.66
N LYS A 35 13.98 30.86 -4.33
CA LYS A 35 14.19 30.88 -5.80
C LYS A 35 14.16 29.51 -6.48
N PHE A 36 14.09 28.40 -5.73
CA PHE A 36 14.16 27.05 -6.28
C PHE A 36 13.28 26.09 -5.48
N SER A 37 12.52 25.24 -6.18
CA SER A 37 11.83 24.08 -5.61
C SER A 37 12.62 22.81 -5.92
N SER A 38 12.99 22.06 -4.89
CA SER A 38 13.63 20.75 -5.05
C SER A 38 12.69 19.65 -4.58
N HIS A 39 12.57 18.60 -5.39
CA HIS A 39 11.79 17.42 -5.06
C HIS A 39 12.73 16.33 -4.56
N SER A 40 12.34 15.64 -3.50
CA SER A 40 13.11 14.51 -2.98
C SER A 40 12.21 13.31 -2.81
N GLY A 41 12.62 12.24 -3.50
CA GLY A 41 11.99 10.93 -3.44
C GLY A 41 12.38 10.12 -2.24
N LEU A 42 11.90 8.89 -2.26
CA LEU A 42 12.35 7.86 -1.34
C LEU A 42 13.75 7.34 -1.73
N TRP A 43 14.17 7.51 -2.99
CA TRP A 43 15.47 7.08 -3.50
C TRP A 43 16.44 8.28 -3.60
N PRO A 44 17.48 8.34 -2.76
CA PRO A 44 18.41 9.47 -2.79
C PRO A 44 19.25 9.43 -4.07
N THR A 45 19.19 10.49 -4.87
CA THR A 45 19.93 10.64 -6.12
C THR A 45 21.38 11.09 -5.91
N THR A 46 21.70 11.68 -4.74
CA THR A 46 23.03 12.19 -4.43
C THR A 46 23.91 11.11 -3.80
N HIS A 47 24.83 10.57 -4.59
CA HIS A 47 25.87 9.64 -4.12
C HIS A 47 26.76 10.35 -3.08
N GLY A 48 26.65 9.97 -1.80
CA GLY A 48 27.57 10.43 -0.75
C GLY A 48 26.94 11.12 0.48
N ILE A 49 25.63 11.38 0.49
CA ILE A 49 24.94 11.85 1.71
C ILE A 49 24.48 10.62 2.48
N GLN A 50 24.90 10.51 3.75
CA GLN A 50 24.49 9.43 4.65
C GLN A 50 22.95 9.38 4.71
N VAL A 51 22.38 8.37 4.06
CA VAL A 51 20.92 8.20 3.95
C VAL A 51 20.38 7.92 5.35
N ALA A 52 19.44 8.74 5.80
CA ALA A 52 18.89 8.60 7.13
C ALA A 52 18.17 7.25 7.27
N GLY A 53 18.41 6.54 8.37
CA GLY A 53 17.91 5.17 8.57
C GLY A 53 16.39 5.02 8.41
N TYR A 54 15.61 6.05 8.76
CA TYR A 54 14.15 6.04 8.58
C TYR A 54 13.71 5.93 7.12
N ILE A 55 14.53 6.38 6.15
CA ILE A 55 14.26 6.24 4.71
C ILE A 55 14.35 4.76 4.32
N HIS A 56 15.39 4.05 4.78
CA HIS A 56 15.53 2.62 4.52
C HIS A 56 14.42 1.78 5.14
N VAL A 57 13.96 2.16 6.34
CA VAL A 57 12.80 1.53 6.98
C VAL A 57 11.54 1.75 6.11
N THR A 58 11.29 2.99 5.69
CA THR A 58 10.14 3.34 4.84
C THR A 58 10.18 2.59 3.51
N GLN A 59 11.35 2.51 2.85
CA GLN A 59 11.56 1.75 1.61
C GLN A 59 11.23 0.28 1.80
N SER A 60 11.77 -0.34 2.85
CA SER A 60 11.59 -1.78 3.12
C SER A 60 10.12 -2.11 3.33
N PHE A 61 9.40 -1.31 4.13
CA PHE A 61 7.97 -1.52 4.39
C PHE A 61 7.11 -1.25 3.15
N CYS A 62 7.44 -0.26 2.31
CA CYS A 62 6.73 -0.05 1.04
C CYS A 62 6.95 -1.19 0.05
N ILE A 63 8.17 -1.77 -0.03
CA ILE A 63 8.46 -2.95 -0.86
C ILE A 63 7.69 -4.16 -0.33
N LEU A 64 7.72 -4.41 0.98
CA LEU A 64 6.94 -5.46 1.63
C LEU A 64 5.44 -5.32 1.32
N ALA A 65 4.90 -4.10 1.41
CA ALA A 65 3.51 -3.84 1.07
C ALA A 65 3.18 -4.20 -0.38
N ALA A 66 4.04 -3.82 -1.33
CA ALA A 66 3.86 -4.15 -2.74
C ALA A 66 3.89 -5.68 -2.97
N LEU A 67 4.81 -6.40 -2.31
CA LEU A 67 4.89 -7.86 -2.38
C LEU A 67 3.63 -8.52 -1.82
N TRP A 68 3.17 -8.11 -0.63
CA TRP A 68 1.95 -8.64 -0.02
C TRP A 68 0.71 -8.36 -0.88
N SER A 69 0.61 -7.16 -1.45
CA SER A 69 -0.47 -6.80 -2.37
C SER A 69 -0.43 -7.63 -3.66
N LEU A 70 0.75 -7.91 -4.21
CA LEU A 70 0.90 -8.74 -5.41
C LEU A 70 0.46 -10.18 -5.13
N VAL A 71 0.86 -10.74 -3.99
CA VAL A 71 0.41 -12.07 -3.55
C VAL A 71 -1.11 -12.08 -3.38
N SER A 72 -1.68 -11.07 -2.72
CA SER A 72 -3.15 -10.95 -2.55
C SER A 72 -3.89 -10.95 -3.89
N MET A 73 -3.38 -10.20 -4.87
CA MET A 73 -3.87 -10.15 -6.24
C MET A 73 -3.87 -11.51 -6.95
N VAL A 74 -2.75 -12.22 -6.90
CA VAL A 74 -2.61 -13.54 -7.52
C VAL A 74 -3.66 -14.50 -6.94
N PHE A 75 -3.84 -14.53 -5.62
CA PHE A 75 -4.85 -15.37 -4.98
C PHE A 75 -6.29 -14.95 -5.32
N LEU A 76 -6.58 -13.66 -5.46
CA LEU A 76 -7.88 -13.17 -5.94
C LEU A 76 -8.15 -13.63 -7.37
N ILE A 77 -7.19 -13.50 -8.28
CA ILE A 77 -7.31 -13.95 -9.68
C ILE A 77 -7.52 -15.47 -9.73
N LEU A 78 -6.72 -16.24 -8.98
CA LEU A 78 -6.87 -17.70 -8.89
C LEU A 78 -8.24 -18.09 -8.33
N SER A 79 -8.87 -17.28 -7.48
CA SER A 79 -10.21 -17.54 -6.94
C SER A 79 -11.34 -17.42 -7.97
N TYR A 80 -11.10 -16.81 -9.13
CA TYR A 80 -12.02 -16.81 -10.27
C TYR A 80 -11.93 -18.10 -11.10
N SER A 81 -10.82 -18.83 -11.01
CA SER A 81 -10.58 -20.04 -11.78
C SER A 81 -10.91 -21.30 -10.96
N PRO A 82 -12.05 -21.97 -11.18
CA PRO A 82 -12.43 -23.18 -10.44
C PRO A 82 -11.48 -24.35 -10.69
N ALA A 83 -10.67 -24.33 -11.76
CA ALA A 83 -9.72 -25.39 -12.12
C ALA A 83 -8.40 -25.36 -11.32
N LEU A 84 -8.05 -24.25 -10.66
CA LEU A 84 -6.74 -24.04 -10.00
C LEU A 84 -6.84 -23.73 -8.51
N SER A 85 -8.04 -23.48 -7.99
CA SER A 85 -8.26 -23.11 -6.59
C SER A 85 -8.68 -24.28 -5.73
N VAL A 86 -7.94 -24.50 -4.62
CA VAL A 86 -8.44 -25.32 -3.50
C VAL A 86 -9.72 -24.67 -2.96
N PRO A 87 -10.84 -25.41 -2.82
CA PRO A 87 -12.11 -24.86 -2.39
C PRO A 87 -11.97 -24.04 -1.10
N GLY A 88 -12.41 -22.77 -1.15
CA GLY A 88 -12.60 -21.92 0.04
C GLY A 88 -11.36 -21.18 0.60
N ARG A 89 -10.12 -21.62 0.36
CA ARG A 89 -8.92 -21.02 1.01
C ARG A 89 -8.34 -19.77 0.32
N GLY A 90 -8.51 -19.64 -1.00
CA GLY A 90 -7.96 -18.50 -1.77
C GLY A 90 -8.41 -17.11 -1.28
N PRO A 91 -9.72 -16.87 -1.07
CA PRO A 91 -10.23 -15.59 -0.58
C PRO A 91 -9.73 -15.19 0.82
N LEU A 92 -9.51 -16.16 1.71
CA LEU A 92 -8.94 -15.92 3.05
C LEU A 92 -7.49 -15.48 2.97
N VAL A 93 -6.67 -16.19 2.19
CA VAL A 93 -5.25 -15.84 1.99
C VAL A 93 -5.14 -14.44 1.40
N SER A 94 -5.94 -14.13 0.37
CA SER A 94 -5.98 -12.78 -0.20
C SER A 94 -6.33 -11.71 0.85
N THR A 95 -7.32 -11.97 1.70
CA THR A 95 -7.73 -11.06 2.78
C THR A 95 -6.58 -10.78 3.74
N VAL A 96 -5.93 -11.83 4.27
CA VAL A 96 -4.79 -11.71 5.19
C VAL A 96 -3.66 -10.91 4.55
N MET A 97 -3.34 -11.21 3.28
CA MET A 97 -2.26 -10.52 2.56
C MET A 97 -2.60 -9.05 2.27
N SER A 98 -3.85 -8.71 2.00
CA SER A 98 -4.27 -7.31 1.82
C SER A 98 -4.21 -6.50 3.12
N PHE A 99 -4.54 -7.10 4.27
CA PHE A 99 -4.37 -6.45 5.56
C PHE A 99 -2.88 -6.30 5.94
N ALA A 100 -2.06 -7.31 5.65
CA ALA A 100 -0.61 -7.22 5.83
C ALA A 100 0.00 -6.10 4.96
N ALA A 101 -0.45 -5.96 3.71
CA ALA A 101 -0.06 -4.86 2.84
C ALA A 101 -0.47 -3.50 3.43
N ALA A 102 -1.73 -3.36 3.87
CA ALA A 102 -2.23 -2.13 4.48
C ALA A 102 -1.43 -1.71 5.72
N LEU A 103 -1.16 -2.65 6.64
CA LEU A 103 -0.36 -2.41 7.84
C LEU A 103 1.08 -2.01 7.50
N SER A 104 1.69 -2.68 6.51
CA SER A 104 3.04 -2.35 6.06
C SER A 104 3.13 -0.92 5.53
N VAL A 105 2.15 -0.47 4.72
CA VAL A 105 2.08 0.92 4.28
C VAL A 105 1.87 1.88 5.45
N ILE A 106 0.95 1.58 6.37
CA ILE A 106 0.70 2.45 7.54
C ILE A 106 1.98 2.65 8.34
N VAL A 107 2.74 1.57 8.60
CA VAL A 107 4.02 1.64 9.31
C VAL A 107 5.01 2.50 8.52
N ALA A 108 5.16 2.28 7.21
CA ALA A 108 6.02 3.11 6.36
C ALA A 108 5.67 4.60 6.47
N MET A 109 4.40 4.93 6.31
CA MET A 109 3.91 6.32 6.36
C MET A 109 4.06 6.93 7.76
N ALA A 110 3.80 6.17 8.82
CA ALA A 110 3.93 6.62 10.19
C ALA A 110 5.39 6.87 10.59
N VAL A 111 6.32 5.97 10.21
CA VAL A 111 7.76 6.15 10.44
C VAL A 111 8.26 7.38 9.69
N TYR A 112 7.85 7.56 8.43
CA TYR A 112 8.23 8.72 7.64
C TYR A 112 7.72 10.03 8.26
N THR A 113 6.45 10.05 8.68
CA THR A 113 5.81 11.24 9.27
C THR A 113 6.43 11.59 10.63
N SER A 114 6.60 10.61 11.51
CA SER A 114 7.15 10.82 12.86
C SER A 114 8.60 11.26 12.83
N SER A 115 9.44 10.63 12.00
CA SER A 115 10.86 10.99 11.85
C SER A 115 11.06 12.38 11.22
N ARG A 116 10.07 12.87 10.48
CA ARG A 116 10.04 14.23 9.94
C ARG A 116 9.55 15.25 10.96
N TRP A 117 8.54 14.89 11.76
CA TRP A 117 8.07 15.75 12.85
C TRP A 117 9.15 16.01 13.91
N SER A 118 10.04 15.04 14.14
CA SER A 118 11.17 15.20 15.06
C SER A 118 12.32 16.07 14.52
N GLN A 119 12.34 16.40 13.23
CA GLN A 119 13.34 17.31 12.67
C GLN A 119 12.87 18.75 12.89
N THR A 120 13.60 19.50 13.72
CA THR A 120 13.35 20.93 13.94
C THR A 120 13.36 21.69 12.60
N PRO A 121 12.27 22.41 12.24
CA PRO A 121 12.22 23.17 11.00
C PRO A 121 13.36 24.19 10.98
N SER A 122 14.23 24.12 9.97
CA SER A 122 15.18 25.19 9.74
C SER A 122 14.43 26.40 9.17
N PRO A 123 14.66 27.63 9.67
CA PRO A 123 13.87 28.82 9.30
C PRO A 123 14.02 29.26 7.82
N GLN A 124 14.87 28.60 7.04
CA GLN A 124 15.19 28.97 5.64
C GLN A 124 14.57 28.05 4.58
N VAL A 125 14.07 26.86 4.94
CA VAL A 125 13.53 25.89 3.96
C VAL A 125 12.20 25.35 4.44
N GLN A 126 11.12 25.72 3.76
CA GLN A 126 9.80 25.15 4.02
C GLN A 126 9.69 23.82 3.28
N THR A 127 9.58 22.73 4.03
CA THR A 127 9.35 21.39 3.50
C THR A 127 7.86 21.09 3.57
N SER A 128 7.27 20.69 2.44
CA SER A 128 5.87 20.30 2.34
C SER A 128 5.75 18.88 1.81
N PHE A 129 4.75 18.14 2.29
CA PHE A 129 4.42 16.82 1.79
C PHE A 129 3.86 16.92 0.38
N ALA A 130 4.35 16.08 -0.52
CA ALA A 130 3.96 16.06 -1.93
C ALA A 130 2.97 14.92 -2.24
N TRP A 131 2.45 14.86 -3.46
CA TRP A 131 1.36 13.96 -3.84
C TRP A 131 1.66 12.48 -3.60
N SER A 132 2.93 12.04 -3.68
CA SER A 132 3.28 10.63 -3.52
C SER A 132 3.11 10.16 -2.08
N PHE A 133 3.27 11.07 -1.12
CA PHE A 133 2.96 10.80 0.28
C PHE A 133 1.45 10.56 0.46
N TYR A 134 0.59 11.38 -0.15
CA TYR A 134 -0.85 11.18 -0.09
C TYR A 134 -1.27 9.88 -0.81
N LEU A 135 -0.64 9.54 -1.93
CA LEU A 135 -0.87 8.27 -2.64
C LEU A 135 -0.51 7.05 -1.79
N GLY A 136 0.47 7.16 -0.88
CA GLY A 136 0.76 6.14 0.12
C GLY A 136 -0.37 5.95 1.13
N TRP A 137 -0.96 7.04 1.64
CA TRP A 137 -2.14 6.93 2.52
C TRP A 137 -3.37 6.38 1.79
N VAL A 138 -3.59 6.81 0.54
CA VAL A 138 -4.68 6.32 -0.31
C VAL A 138 -4.52 4.83 -0.58
N SER A 139 -3.30 4.34 -0.86
CA SER A 139 -3.08 2.90 -1.09
C SER A 139 -3.41 2.06 0.14
N SER A 140 -3.10 2.54 1.35
CA SER A 140 -3.49 1.86 2.59
C SER A 140 -5.00 1.69 2.72
N VAL A 141 -5.78 2.75 2.48
CA VAL A 141 -7.24 2.69 2.53
C VAL A 141 -7.78 1.71 1.48
N LEU A 142 -7.23 1.75 0.26
CA LEU A 142 -7.61 0.83 -0.81
C LEU A 142 -7.30 -0.63 -0.47
N PHE A 143 -6.16 -0.92 0.18
CA PHE A 143 -5.82 -2.25 0.65
C PHE A 143 -6.75 -2.74 1.77
N LEU A 144 -7.14 -1.87 2.71
CA LEU A 144 -8.14 -2.19 3.74
C LEU A 144 -9.51 -2.51 3.09
N CYS A 145 -9.95 -1.69 2.13
CA CYS A 145 -11.18 -1.93 1.39
C CYS A 145 -11.13 -3.27 0.64
N ALA A 146 -10.01 -3.56 -0.05
CA ALA A 146 -9.81 -4.83 -0.75
C ALA A 146 -9.91 -6.03 0.22
N GLY A 147 -9.30 -5.94 1.40
CA GLY A 147 -9.40 -6.97 2.43
C GLY A 147 -10.80 -7.17 2.97
N CYS A 148 -11.51 -6.09 3.31
CA CYS A 148 -12.89 -6.16 3.78
C CYS A 148 -13.84 -6.78 2.74
N LEU A 149 -13.68 -6.41 1.46
CA LEU A 149 -14.49 -6.94 0.37
C LEU A 149 -14.20 -8.43 0.12
N SER A 150 -12.92 -8.84 0.17
CA SER A 150 -12.51 -10.24 0.08
C SER A 150 -13.03 -11.09 1.25
N LEU A 151 -12.99 -10.55 2.47
CA LEU A 151 -13.54 -11.21 3.66
C LEU A 151 -15.06 -11.38 3.54
N GLY A 152 -15.76 -10.32 3.13
CA GLY A 152 -17.20 -10.36 2.90
C GLY A 152 -17.60 -11.39 1.84
N ALA A 153 -16.80 -11.51 0.77
CA ALA A 153 -17.00 -12.55 -0.24
C ALA A 153 -16.81 -13.96 0.34
N HIS A 154 -15.80 -14.16 1.19
CA HIS A 154 -15.54 -15.45 1.85
C HIS A 154 -16.65 -15.86 2.84
N CYS A 155 -17.09 -14.96 3.72
CA CYS A 155 -18.16 -15.24 4.67
C CYS A 155 -19.49 -15.56 3.97
N ARG A 156 -19.78 -14.89 2.85
CA ARG A 156 -20.99 -15.15 2.05
C ARG A 156 -20.94 -16.51 1.33
N THR A 157 -19.78 -16.93 0.81
CA THR A 157 -19.62 -18.29 0.25
C THR A 157 -19.90 -19.38 1.28
N HIS A 158 -19.44 -19.18 2.52
CA HIS A 158 -19.62 -20.18 3.58
C HIS A 158 -21.06 -20.24 4.11
N ARG A 159 -21.75 -19.09 4.19
CA ARG A 159 -23.15 -19.02 4.62
C ARG A 159 -24.10 -19.74 3.65
N ALA A 160 -23.87 -19.63 2.34
CA ALA A 160 -24.69 -20.32 1.34
C ALA A 160 -24.59 -21.84 1.42
N GLY A 161 -23.44 -22.39 1.86
CA GLY A 161 -23.27 -23.85 2.03
C GLY A 161 -23.99 -24.44 3.24
N TYR A 162 -24.29 -23.62 4.26
CA TYR A 162 -25.06 -24.06 5.43
C TYR A 162 -26.57 -24.07 5.20
N GLU A 163 -27.09 -23.25 4.28
CA GLU A 163 -28.53 -23.25 3.94
C GLU A 163 -28.92 -24.35 2.93
N THR A 164 -27.94 -25.10 2.43
CA THR A 164 -28.14 -26.21 1.48
C THR A 164 -28.06 -27.60 2.12
N LEU A 165 -27.95 -27.68 3.46
CA LEU A 165 -27.95 -28.90 4.27
C LEU A 165 -29.21 -28.96 5.11
#